data_AF-A0A3D4QX53-F1
#
_entry.id   AF-A0A3D4QX53-F1
#
_cell.length_a   1.000
_cell.length_b   1.000
_cell.length_c   1.000
_cell.angle_alpha   90.00
_cell.angle_beta   90.00
_cell.angle_gamma   90.00
#
_symmetry.space_group_name_H-M   'P 1'
#
loop_
_entity.id
_entity.type
_entity.pdbx_description
1 polymer ?
#
loop_
_entity_poly.entity_id
_entity_poly.type
_entity_poly.pdbx_seq_one_letter_code
_entity_poly.pdbx_strand_id
1 'polypeptide(L)' 'DVKEHVNQLINKCKSLGIDVFKFGNVVTRQFLTIDALEEYNWNEHFKDVRFTTNVEFLIKRTGTQRKSYPIANPEE' A
#
# COMPACT_ATOMS: atom_id res chain seq x y z
N ASP A 1 -3.82 14.28 1.55
CA ASP A 1 -4.65 13.15 1.06
C ASP A 1 -4.14 11.86 1.71
N VAL A 2 -5.01 10.93 2.11
CA VAL A 2 -4.61 9.65 2.76
C VAL A 2 -3.75 8.83 1.81
N LYS A 3 -4.13 8.76 0.52
CA LYS A 3 -3.40 8.02 -0.51
C LYS A 3 -1.96 8.47 -0.63
N GLU A 4 -1.75 9.79 -0.66
CA GLU A 4 -0.42 10.38 -0.80
C GLU A 4 0.48 10.05 0.39
N HIS A 5 -0.02 10.17 1.62
CA HIS A 5 0.76 9.81 2.81
C HIS A 5 1.11 8.31 2.87
N VAL A 6 0.19 7.44 2.44
CA VAL A 6 0.46 5.99 2.34
C VAL A 6 1.54 5.73 1.30
N ASN A 7 1.48 6.37 0.13
CA ASN A 7 2.50 6.24 -0.91
C ASN A 7 3.88 6.70 -0.41
N GLN A 8 3.94 7.84 0.28
CA GLN A 8 5.17 8.36 0.88
C GLN A 8 5.77 7.40 1.91
N LEU A 9 4.93 6.79 2.76
CA LEU A 9 5.35 5.79 3.72
C LEU A 9 5.94 4.55 3.03
N ILE A 10 5.26 4.01 2.02
CA ILE A 10 5.74 2.85 1.26
C ILE A 10 7.08 3.17 0.58
N ASN A 11 7.20 4.35 -0.05
CA ASN A 11 8.46 4.79 -0.66
C ASN A 11 9.61 4.90 0.35
N LYS A 12 9.33 5.41 1.56
CA LYS A 12 10.32 5.45 2.64
C LYS A 12 10.74 4.03 3.07
N CYS A 13 9.80 3.12 3.23
CA CYS A 13 10.09 1.71 3.51
C CYS A 13 11.00 1.09 2.44
N LYS A 14 10.70 1.33 1.15
CA LYS A 14 11.54 0.88 0.03
C LYS A 14 12.97 1.44 0.08
N SER A 15 13.13 2.74 0.35
CA SER A 15 14.45 3.36 0.47
C SER A 15 15.31 2.79 1.62
N LEU A 16 14.65 2.26 2.65
CA LEU A 16 15.29 1.65 3.81
C LEU A 16 15.44 0.12 3.65
N GLY A 17 14.90 -0.48 2.59
CA GLY A 17 14.91 -1.93 2.40
C GLY A 17 14.10 -2.70 3.42
N ILE A 18 13.07 -2.10 4.03
CA ILE A 18 12.27 -2.71 5.11
C ILE A 18 10.83 -2.99 4.68
N ASP A 19 10.39 -4.24 4.76
CA ASP A 19 9.01 -4.64 4.46
C ASP A 19 8.13 -4.64 5.72
N VAL A 20 7.75 -3.43 6.16
CA VAL A 20 6.91 -3.25 7.38
C VAL A 20 5.49 -3.80 7.18
N PHE A 21 5.00 -3.80 5.94
CA PHE A 21 3.66 -4.27 5.59
C PHE A 21 3.58 -5.79 5.40
N LYS A 22 4.72 -6.48 5.46
CA LYS A 22 4.83 -7.94 5.33
C LYS A 22 4.32 -8.45 3.98
N PHE A 23 4.58 -7.72 2.90
CA PHE A 23 4.29 -8.16 1.54
C PHE A 23 5.00 -9.47 1.19
N GLY A 24 6.14 -9.73 1.83
CA GLY A 24 6.87 -11.00 1.76
C GLY A 24 5.98 -12.20 2.06
N ASN A 25 4.99 -12.10 2.96
CA ASN A 25 4.06 -13.21 3.24
C ASN A 25 3.19 -13.62 2.04
N VAL A 26 2.94 -12.68 1.12
CA VAL A 26 2.23 -12.97 -0.13
C VAL A 26 3.19 -13.56 -1.15
N VAL A 27 4.41 -13.02 -1.20
CA VAL A 27 5.47 -13.46 -2.12
C VAL A 27 5.93 -14.88 -1.81
N THR A 28 6.11 -15.24 -0.54
CA THR A 28 6.56 -16.57 -0.12
C THR A 28 5.60 -17.68 -0.58
N ARG A 29 4.32 -17.38 -0.76
CA ARG A 29 3.31 -18.33 -1.26
C ARG A 29 3.43 -18.65 -2.75
N GLN A 30 4.22 -17.89 -3.50
CA GLN A 30 4.46 -18.12 -4.93
C GLN A 30 5.56 -19.16 -5.18
N PHE A 31 6.34 -19.53 -4.15
CA PHE A 31 7.44 -20.47 -4.27
C PHE A 31 7.02 -21.87 -3.82
N LEU A 32 7.48 -22.89 -4.55
CA LEU A 32 7.20 -24.30 -4.23
C LEU A 32 8.12 -24.85 -3.13
N THR A 33 9.33 -24.30 -3.00
CA THR A 33 10.36 -24.76 -2.05
C THR A 33 10.96 -23.58 -1.30
N ILE A 34 11.51 -23.88 -0.12
CA ILE A 34 12.22 -22.88 0.71
C ILE A 34 13.48 -22.40 -0.01
N ASP A 35 14.24 -23.30 -0.63
CA ASP A 35 15.47 -22.95 -1.36
C ASP A 35 15.20 -21.92 -2.47
N ALA A 36 14.11 -22.07 -3.23
CA ALA A 36 13.76 -21.13 -4.30
C ALA A 36 13.36 -19.75 -3.74
N LEU A 37 12.74 -19.70 -2.55
CA LEU A 37 12.43 -18.46 -1.87
C LEU A 37 13.70 -17.77 -1.34
N GLU A 38 14.62 -18.54 -0.76
CA GLU A 38 15.89 -18.02 -0.24
C GLU A 38 16.78 -17.49 -1.37
N GLU A 39 16.86 -18.22 -2.50
CA GLU A 39 17.58 -17.79 -3.69
C GLU A 39 16.99 -16.51 -4.30
N TYR A 40 15.66 -16.37 -4.29
CA TYR A 40 15.01 -15.13 -4.72
C TYR A 40 15.27 -13.95 -3.78
N ASN A 41 15.57 -14.18 -2.50
CA ASN A 41 15.90 -13.15 -1.52
C ASN A 41 14.98 -11.90 -1.57
N TRP A 42 13.73 -12.05 -1.10
CA TRP A 42 12.70 -11.01 -1.16
C TRP A 42 13.18 -9.61 -0.73
N ASN A 43 14.03 -9.52 0.29
CA ASN A 43 14.51 -8.24 0.82
C ASN A 43 15.28 -7.42 -0.24
N GLU A 44 16.02 -8.06 -1.14
CA GLU A 44 16.73 -7.39 -2.22
C GLU A 44 15.78 -6.84 -3.29
N HIS A 45 14.68 -7.54 -3.54
CA HIS A 45 13.69 -7.18 -4.56
C HIS A 45 12.61 -6.22 -4.06
N PHE A 46 12.42 -6.08 -2.74
CA PHE A 46 11.39 -5.22 -2.18
C PHE A 46 11.49 -3.76 -2.68
N LYS A 47 12.72 -3.25 -2.87
CA LYS A 47 12.99 -1.90 -3.38
C LYS A 47 12.48 -1.67 -4.82
N ASP A 48 12.28 -2.73 -5.59
CA ASP A 48 11.89 -2.66 -7.01
C ASP A 48 10.39 -2.86 -7.23
N VAL A 49 9.64 -3.15 -6.16
CA VAL A 49 8.20 -3.44 -6.22
C VAL A 49 7.41 -2.23 -6.72
N ARG A 50 6.50 -2.47 -7.66
CA ARG A 50 5.46 -1.50 -8.05
C ARG A 50 4.24 -1.70 -7.16
N PHE A 51 3.73 -0.61 -6.58
CA PHE A 51 2.54 -0.64 -5.74
C PHE A 51 1.46 0.28 -6.30
N THR A 52 0.20 -0.12 -6.11
CA THR A 52 -0.98 0.68 -6.43
C THR A 52 -1.79 0.84 -5.15
N THR A 53 -2.00 2.08 -4.72
CA THR A 53 -2.76 2.39 -3.50
C THR A 53 -4.17 2.82 -3.88
N ASN A 54 -5.15 2.02 -3.49
CA ASN A 54 -6.58 2.32 -3.59
C ASN A 54 -7.11 2.63 -2.19
N VAL A 55 -7.68 3.82 -2.01
CA VAL A 55 -8.26 4.25 -0.74
C VAL A 55 -9.75 4.40 -0.93
N GLU A 56 -10.51 3.52 -0.29
CA GLU A 56 -11.95 3.59 -0.22
C GLU A 56 -12.34 3.98 1.21
N PHE A 57 -13.11 5.05 1.35
CA PHE A 57 -13.63 5.47 2.64
C PHE A 57 -15.13 5.60 2.58
N LEU A 58 -15.79 5.09 3.62
CA LEU A 58 -17.23 5.26 3.83
C LEU A 58 -17.44 6.14 5.06
N ILE A 59 -17.98 7.34 4.87
CA ILE A 59 -18.31 8.22 5.98
C ILE A 59 -19.60 7.71 6.63
N LYS A 60 -19.50 7.03 7.78
CA LYS A 60 -20.66 6.51 8.51
C LYS A 60 -21.40 7.59 9.31
N ARG A 61 -20.67 8.58 9.85
CA ARG A 61 -21.20 9.72 10.60
C ARG A 61 -20.28 10.92 10.37
N THR A 62 -20.82 12.07 10.00
CA THR A 62 -20.07 13.32 9.77
C THR A 62 -19.78 14.09 11.06
N GLY A 63 -20.47 13.77 12.16
CA GLY A 63 -20.37 14.53 13.41
C GLY A 63 -20.70 16.02 13.21
N THR A 64 -20.11 16.90 14.01
CA THR A 64 -20.23 18.35 13.80
C THR A 64 -19.42 18.78 12.59
N GLN A 65 -20.12 19.05 11.48
CA GLN A 65 -19.51 19.48 10.24
C GLN A 65 -18.93 20.89 10.37
N ARG A 66 -17.59 21.03 10.31
CA ARG A 66 -16.91 22.35 10.38
C ARG A 66 -16.77 23.03 9.02
N LYS A 67 -16.77 22.28 7.91
CA LYS A 67 -16.71 22.78 6.53
C LYS A 67 -17.45 21.83 5.60
N SER A 68 -18.11 22.36 4.58
CA SER A 68 -18.68 21.59 3.48
C SER A 68 -18.02 22.02 2.17
N TYR A 69 -17.96 21.09 1.22
CA TYR A 69 -17.56 21.34 -0.15
C TYR A 69 -18.58 20.68 -1.07
N PRO A 70 -18.86 21.24 -2.26
CA PRO A 70 -19.74 20.63 -3.23
C PRO A 70 -19.17 19.28 -3.68
N ILE A 71 -20.04 18.28 -3.77
CA ILE A 71 -19.69 16.98 -4.33
C ILE A 71 -19.81 17.14 -5.85
N ALA A 72 -18.73 16.85 -6.59
CA ALA A 72 -18.83 16.78 -8.04
C ALA A 72 -19.79 15.64 -8.40
N ASN A 73 -20.89 15.96 -9.09
CA ASN A 73 -21.77 14.94 -9.63
C ASN A 73 -20.94 14.04 -10.56
N PRO A 74 -20.98 12.70 -10.41
CA PRO A 74 -20.63 11.84 -11.52
C PRO A 74 -21.71 12.09 -12.59
N GLU A 75 -21.30 12.67 -13.71
CA GLU A 75 -22.17 12.88 -14.88
C GLU A 75 -22.77 11.55 -15.34
N GLU A 76 -24.04 11.60 -15.77
CA GLU A 76 -24.84 10.48 -16.33
C GLU A 76 -24.21 9.83 -17.56
#